data_AF-Q3MG39-F1
#
_entry.id   AF-Q3MG39-F1
#
_cell.length_a   1.000
_cell.length_b   1.000
_cell.length_c   1.000
_cell.angle_alpha   90.00
_cell.angle_beta   90.00
_cell.angle_gamma   90.00
#
_symmetry.space_group_name_H-M   'P 1'
#
loop_
_entity.id
_entity.type
_entity.pdbx_description
1 polymer ?
#
loop_
_entity_poly.entity_id
_entity_poly.type
_entity_poly.pdbx_seq_one_letter_code
_entity_poly.pdbx_strand_id
1 'polypeptide(L)'
;MSYVNRVGDDVIQPEPTVVGRVGDYHDRVRWGPIISGVLVALATQLILSALFGAIGAGTVSGSGAPRTIAPNVAGNVGLWSTVALLLSLFVGGWVTARACGPMNRNTALLNGAILWATTLALSSWLLASGVSGAFGVAASNAGEVINQVQQPGAAIPQNVPNVTAEQARDIAAATSRGLWWFVFGSLLGLVASMIGAAAGVRNPRSNNYNA
;
A
#
# COMPACT_ATOMS: atom_id res chain seq x y z
N MET A 1 72.80 -46.41 -12.05
CA MET A 1 71.83 -45.61 -11.28
C MET A 1 72.26 -44.17 -11.37
N SER A 2 71.63 -43.38 -12.25
CA SER A 2 71.93 -41.96 -12.44
C SER A 2 70.70 -41.15 -12.05
N TYR A 3 70.85 -40.31 -11.03
CA TYR A 3 69.82 -39.38 -10.57
C TYR A 3 69.60 -38.30 -11.64
N VAL A 4 68.40 -38.25 -12.20
CA VAL A 4 67.96 -37.12 -13.02
C VAL A 4 67.47 -36.05 -12.05
N ASN A 5 68.27 -35.00 -11.84
CA ASN A 5 67.79 -33.76 -11.22
C ASN A 5 66.77 -33.12 -12.17
N ARG A 6 65.48 -33.26 -11.90
CA ARG A 6 64.44 -32.45 -12.53
C ARG A 6 64.53 -31.05 -11.93
N VAL A 7 65.28 -30.18 -12.60
CA VAL A 7 65.22 -28.73 -12.37
C VAL A 7 63.91 -28.26 -13.00
N GLY A 8 63.00 -27.74 -12.17
CA GLY A 8 61.75 -27.13 -12.63
C GLY A 8 60.48 -27.90 -12.29
N ASP A 9 60.33 -28.36 -11.05
CA ASP A 9 59.01 -28.31 -10.42
C ASP A 9 58.89 -26.91 -9.80
N ASP A 10 58.78 -25.89 -10.65
CA ASP A 10 58.13 -24.64 -10.24
C ASP A 10 56.68 -25.01 -9.98
N VAL A 11 56.42 -25.46 -8.75
CA VAL A 11 55.09 -25.49 -8.18
C VAL A 11 54.65 -24.03 -8.16
N ILE A 12 54.02 -23.58 -9.24
CA ILE A 12 53.23 -22.37 -9.23
C ILE A 12 52.19 -22.64 -8.15
N GLN A 13 52.47 -22.17 -6.93
CA GLN A 13 51.47 -22.12 -5.89
C GLN A 13 50.30 -21.39 -6.54
N PRO A 14 49.09 -21.98 -6.60
CA PRO A 14 47.96 -21.24 -7.11
C PRO A 14 47.91 -19.97 -6.26
N GLU A 15 48.17 -18.84 -6.91
CA GLU A 15 48.02 -17.52 -6.30
C GLU A 15 46.69 -17.61 -5.56
N PRO A 16 46.65 -17.35 -4.23
CA PRO A 16 45.41 -17.45 -3.49
C PRO A 16 44.47 -16.52 -4.22
N THR A 17 43.52 -17.11 -4.96
CA THR A 17 42.49 -16.37 -5.64
C THR A 17 41.77 -15.69 -4.50
N VAL A 18 42.08 -14.40 -4.30
CA VAL A 18 41.29 -13.54 -3.46
C VAL A 18 39.98 -13.53 -4.19
N VAL A 19 39.10 -14.47 -3.82
CA VAL A 19 37.70 -14.45 -4.20
C VAL A 19 37.21 -13.20 -3.52
N GLY A 20 37.38 -12.07 -4.20
CA GLY A 20 36.85 -10.79 -3.75
C GLY A 20 35.41 -11.11 -3.46
N ARG A 21 35.05 -11.09 -2.18
CA ARG A 21 33.70 -11.44 -1.74
C ARG A 21 32.82 -10.54 -2.58
N VAL A 22 32.19 -11.10 -3.62
CA VAL A 22 31.31 -10.33 -4.49
C VAL A 22 30.30 -9.82 -3.48
N GLY A 23 30.33 -8.52 -3.21
CA GLY A 23 29.42 -7.94 -2.27
C GLY A 23 28.06 -8.23 -2.86
N ASP A 24 27.34 -9.19 -2.29
CA ASP A 24 26.02 -9.56 -2.79
C ASP A 24 25.15 -8.31 -2.64
N TYR A 25 25.10 -7.51 -3.69
CA TYR A 25 24.23 -6.36 -3.82
C TYR A 25 22.82 -6.92 -3.94
N HIS A 26 22.25 -7.26 -2.79
CA HIS A 26 20.85 -7.58 -2.69
C HIS A 26 20.06 -6.28 -2.81
N ASP A 27 19.23 -6.19 -3.85
CA ASP A 27 18.26 -5.12 -3.96
C ASP A 27 17.41 -5.10 -2.68
N ARG A 28 17.34 -3.92 -2.06
CA ARG A 28 16.56 -3.69 -0.84
C ARG A 28 15.07 -3.64 -1.17
N VAL A 29 14.71 -3.31 -2.41
CA VAL A 29 13.33 -3.19 -2.87
C VAL A 29 12.99 -4.41 -3.73
N ARG A 30 11.98 -5.17 -3.33
CA ARG A 30 11.58 -6.39 -4.04
C ARG A 30 10.22 -6.21 -4.72
N TRP A 31 10.25 -5.88 -6.01
CA TRP A 31 9.05 -5.56 -6.79
C TRP A 31 8.03 -6.70 -6.87
N GLY A 32 8.45 -7.95 -7.05
CA GLY A 32 7.52 -9.10 -7.10
C GLY A 32 6.66 -9.21 -5.84
N PRO A 33 7.26 -9.26 -4.64
CA PRO A 33 6.54 -9.19 -3.37
C PRO A 33 5.67 -7.93 -3.18
N ILE A 34 6.12 -6.77 -3.63
CA ILE A 34 5.33 -5.52 -3.55
C ILE A 34 4.05 -5.66 -4.38
N ILE A 35 4.14 -6.12 -5.63
CA ILE A 35 2.98 -6.33 -6.50
C ILE A 35 2.01 -7.34 -5.86
N SER A 36 2.52 -8.45 -5.30
CA SER A 36 1.68 -9.42 -4.61
C SER A 36 0.92 -8.82 -3.43
N GLY A 37 1.58 -7.98 -2.61
CA GLY A 37 0.97 -7.33 -1.47
C GLY A 37 -0.05 -6.28 -1.88
N VAL A 38 0.19 -5.54 -2.97
CA VAL A 38 -0.79 -4.60 -3.54
C VAL A 38 -2.05 -5.35 -3.98
N LEU A 39 -1.92 -6.47 -4.69
CA LEU A 39 -3.08 -7.27 -5.11
C LEU A 39 -3.86 -7.81 -3.92
N VAL A 40 -3.18 -8.31 -2.88
CA VAL A 40 -3.85 -8.77 -1.66
C VAL A 40 -4.51 -7.62 -0.90
N ALA A 41 -3.88 -6.45 -0.82
CA ALA A 41 -4.48 -5.27 -0.21
C ALA A 41 -5.78 -4.89 -0.94
N LEU A 42 -5.78 -4.84 -2.27
CA LEU A 42 -6.97 -4.54 -3.06
C LEU A 42 -8.08 -5.59 -2.86
N ALA A 43 -7.75 -6.89 -2.87
CA ALA A 43 -8.73 -7.94 -2.61
C ALA A 43 -9.32 -7.85 -1.19
N THR A 44 -8.47 -7.64 -0.18
CA THR A 44 -8.88 -7.47 1.21
C THR A 44 -9.76 -6.24 1.38
N GLN A 45 -9.42 -5.14 0.71
CA GLN A 45 -10.20 -3.90 0.71
C GLN A 45 -11.61 -4.14 0.18
N LEU A 46 -11.75 -4.84 -0.96
CA LEU A 46 -13.05 -5.12 -1.57
C LEU A 46 -13.91 -6.00 -0.66
N ILE A 47 -13.32 -7.04 -0.05
CA ILE A 47 -14.03 -7.94 0.87
C ILE A 47 -14.51 -7.17 2.11
N LEU A 48 -13.64 -6.39 2.75
CA LEU A 48 -14.00 -5.61 3.94
C LEU A 48 -15.04 -4.54 3.62
N SER A 49 -14.94 -3.88 2.46
CA SER A 49 -15.93 -2.90 2.01
C SER A 49 -17.30 -3.54 1.80
N ALA A 50 -17.33 -4.71 1.14
CA ALA A 50 -18.58 -5.46 0.94
C ALA A 50 -19.17 -5.95 2.28
N LEU A 51 -18.32 -6.36 3.22
CA LEU A 51 -18.74 -6.77 4.56
C LEU A 51 -19.38 -5.62 5.33
N PHE A 52 -18.71 -4.46 5.42
CA PHE A 52 -19.26 -3.30 6.12
C PHE A 52 -20.50 -2.74 5.41
N GLY A 53 -20.52 -2.78 4.08
CA GLY A 53 -21.70 -2.45 3.28
C GLY A 53 -22.88 -3.38 3.58
N ALA A 54 -22.65 -4.69 3.65
CA ALA A 54 -23.69 -5.67 3.99
C ALA A 54 -24.21 -5.48 5.42
N ILE A 55 -23.33 -5.22 6.40
CA ILE A 55 -23.72 -4.89 7.77
C ILE A 55 -24.56 -3.61 7.79
N GLY A 56 -24.07 -2.55 7.14
CA GLY A 56 -24.77 -1.27 7.04
C GLY A 56 -26.15 -1.42 6.41
N ALA A 57 -26.25 -2.09 5.26
CA ALA A 57 -27.51 -2.39 4.59
C ALA A 57 -28.47 -3.22 5.45
N GLY A 58 -27.96 -4.24 6.16
CA GLY A 58 -28.74 -5.04 7.10
C GLY A 58 -29.28 -4.24 8.28
N THR A 59 -28.48 -3.31 8.83
CA THR A 59 -28.97 -2.41 9.88
C THR A 59 -30.08 -1.48 9.41
N VAL A 60 -30.02 -1.05 8.14
CA VAL A 60 -31.07 -0.21 7.54
C VAL A 60 -32.34 -1.01 7.31
N SER A 61 -32.24 -2.19 6.66
CA SER A 61 -33.40 -3.03 6.34
C SER A 61 -34.16 -3.51 7.58
N GLY A 62 -33.45 -3.80 8.67
CA GLY A 62 -34.05 -4.25 9.94
C GLY A 62 -34.60 -3.13 10.82
N SER A 63 -34.41 -1.85 10.49
CA SER A 63 -34.70 -0.74 11.41
C SER A 63 -36.14 -0.25 11.42
N GLY A 64 -36.95 -0.57 10.40
CA GLY A 64 -38.38 -0.21 10.32
C GLY A 64 -38.72 1.28 10.35
N ALA A 65 -37.73 2.17 10.44
CA ALA A 65 -37.91 3.61 10.59
C ALA A 65 -37.67 4.36 9.27
N PRO A 66 -38.52 5.33 8.88
CA PRO A 66 -38.21 6.25 7.79
C PRO A 66 -36.96 7.06 8.15
N ARG A 67 -35.88 6.91 7.37
CA ARG A 67 -34.67 7.74 7.52
C ARG A 67 -34.39 8.50 6.24
N THR A 68 -34.18 9.81 6.38
CA THR A 68 -33.29 10.57 5.49
C THR A 68 -31.84 10.16 5.80
N ILE A 69 -30.87 10.42 4.91
CA ILE A 69 -29.44 10.17 5.18
C ILE A 69 -29.06 10.98 6.42
N ALA A 70 -29.13 10.35 7.59
CA ALA A 70 -28.90 11.02 8.86
C ALA A 70 -27.39 11.19 9.04
N PRO A 71 -26.93 12.31 9.64
CA PRO A 71 -25.50 12.56 9.90
C PRO A 71 -24.79 11.40 10.63
N ASN A 72 -25.56 10.65 11.43
CA ASN A 72 -25.09 9.52 12.24
C ASN A 72 -24.73 8.30 11.38
N VAL A 73 -25.41 8.12 10.24
CA VAL A 73 -25.16 7.02 9.30
C VAL A 73 -23.95 7.36 8.42
N ALA A 74 -23.91 8.60 7.94
CA ALA A 74 -22.78 9.18 7.19
C ALA A 74 -21.44 9.07 7.95
N GLY A 75 -21.42 9.46 9.23
CA GLY A 75 -20.22 9.42 10.05
C GLY A 75 -19.69 8.00 10.30
N ASN A 76 -20.59 7.04 10.48
CA ASN A 76 -20.22 5.63 10.68
C ASN A 76 -19.60 5.04 9.41
N VAL A 77 -20.17 5.36 8.25
CA VAL A 77 -19.74 4.88 6.93
C VAL A 77 -18.31 5.34 6.59
N GLY A 78 -17.98 6.61 6.84
CA GLY A 78 -16.62 7.13 6.68
C GLY A 78 -15.60 6.44 7.59
N LEU A 79 -15.93 6.27 8.87
CA LEU A 79 -15.05 5.63 9.85
C LEU A 79 -14.76 4.16 9.49
N TRP A 80 -15.78 3.37 9.16
CA TRP A 80 -15.61 1.96 8.77
C TRP A 80 -14.80 1.80 7.49
N SER A 81 -14.96 2.72 6.53
CA SER A 81 -14.16 2.74 5.30
C SER A 81 -12.69 3.03 5.59
N THR A 82 -12.38 3.95 6.50
CA THR A 82 -11.01 4.18 6.96
C THR A 82 -10.44 2.94 7.64
N VAL A 83 -11.20 2.29 8.52
CA VAL A 83 -10.77 1.04 9.19
C VAL A 83 -10.48 -0.06 8.17
N ALA A 84 -11.35 -0.25 7.17
CA ALA A 84 -11.12 -1.22 6.09
C ALA A 84 -9.80 -0.96 5.35
N LEU A 85 -9.53 0.30 5.01
CA LEU A 85 -8.31 0.73 4.32
C LEU A 85 -7.05 0.48 5.15
N LEU A 86 -7.10 0.77 6.46
CA LEU A 86 -5.95 0.51 7.34
C LEU A 86 -5.68 -1.00 7.46
N LEU A 87 -6.72 -1.81 7.61
CA LEU A 87 -6.59 -3.26 7.67
C LEU A 87 -6.07 -3.86 6.36
N SER A 88 -6.55 -3.37 5.22
CA SER A 88 -6.11 -3.87 3.91
C SER A 88 -4.65 -3.52 3.62
N LEU A 89 -4.21 -2.31 3.94
CA LEU A 89 -2.79 -1.91 3.82
C LEU A 89 -1.90 -2.66 4.80
N PHE A 90 -2.37 -2.91 6.02
CA PHE A 90 -1.67 -3.78 6.98
C PHE A 90 -1.46 -5.19 6.41
N VAL A 91 -2.51 -5.82 5.89
CA VAL A 91 -2.43 -7.16 5.31
C VAL A 91 -1.53 -7.17 4.07
N GLY A 92 -1.63 -6.15 3.20
CA GLY A 92 -0.75 -6.00 2.05
C GLY A 92 0.72 -5.89 2.43
N GLY A 93 1.05 -5.02 3.39
CA GLY A 93 2.40 -4.89 3.93
C GLY A 93 2.92 -6.20 4.53
N TRP A 94 2.08 -6.90 5.29
CA TRP A 94 2.40 -8.21 5.84
C TRP A 94 2.72 -9.25 4.74
N VAL A 95 1.90 -9.32 3.69
CA VAL A 95 2.13 -10.23 2.56
C VAL A 95 3.42 -9.87 1.82
N THR A 96 3.68 -8.59 1.55
CA THR A 96 4.93 -8.16 0.91
C THR A 96 6.14 -8.60 1.71
N ALA A 97 6.18 -8.38 3.02
CA ALA A 97 7.30 -8.81 3.84
C ALA A 97 7.46 -10.33 3.92
N ARG A 98 6.35 -11.09 3.90
CA ARG A 98 6.36 -12.57 3.91
C ARG A 98 6.81 -13.18 2.60
N ALA A 99 6.47 -12.54 1.48
CA ALA A 99 6.86 -12.95 0.14
C ALA A 99 8.31 -12.58 -0.19
N CYS A 100 8.86 -11.57 0.51
CA CYS A 100 10.30 -11.35 0.50
C CYS A 100 10.98 -12.44 1.33
N GLY A 101 12.11 -12.97 0.85
CA GLY A 101 12.96 -13.88 1.63
C GLY A 101 13.47 -13.24 2.94
N PRO A 102 14.32 -13.94 3.71
CA PRO A 102 14.82 -13.43 4.98
C PRO A 102 15.38 -12.01 4.85
N MET A 103 14.85 -11.08 5.65
CA MET A 103 15.22 -9.68 5.62
C MET A 103 15.24 -9.07 7.02
N ASN A 104 15.97 -7.97 7.19
CA ASN A 104 15.95 -7.21 8.43
C ASN A 104 14.70 -6.31 8.50
N ARG A 105 14.40 -5.82 9.71
CA ARG A 105 13.21 -4.98 9.96
C ARG A 105 13.21 -3.68 9.14
N ASN A 106 14.37 -3.04 8.95
CA ASN A 106 14.45 -1.78 8.21
C ASN A 106 14.12 -1.96 6.72
N THR A 107 14.59 -3.04 6.10
CA THR A 107 14.24 -3.38 4.72
C THR A 107 12.74 -3.72 4.61
N ALA A 108 12.16 -4.38 5.61
CA ALA A 108 10.73 -4.65 5.62
C ALA A 108 9.89 -3.37 5.69
N LEU A 109 10.25 -2.44 6.58
CA LEU A 109 9.61 -1.13 6.68
C LEU A 109 9.68 -0.36 5.36
N LEU A 110 10.84 -0.39 4.69
CA LEU A 110 11.03 0.21 3.37
C LEU A 110 10.09 -0.41 2.33
N ASN A 111 10.01 -1.74 2.24
CA ASN A 111 9.12 -2.40 1.27
C ASN A 111 7.63 -2.14 1.59
N GLY A 112 7.26 -2.02 2.87
CA GLY A 112 5.92 -1.60 3.29
C GLY A 112 5.59 -0.17 2.83
N ALA A 113 6.51 0.77 3.03
CA ALA A 113 6.36 2.14 2.56
C ALA A 113 6.27 2.24 1.03
N ILE A 114 7.05 1.45 0.30
CA ILE A 114 7.00 1.42 -1.18
C ILE A 114 5.69 0.78 -1.65
N LEU A 115 5.17 -0.26 -0.98
CA LEU A 115 3.84 -0.78 -1.25
C LEU A 115 2.78 0.31 -1.09
N TRP A 116 2.80 1.05 0.02
CA TRP A 116 1.88 2.16 0.24
C TRP A 116 1.98 3.21 -0.88
N ALA A 117 3.20 3.65 -1.22
CA ALA A 117 3.41 4.60 -2.31
C ALA A 117 2.91 4.06 -3.66
N THR A 118 3.09 2.75 -3.91
CA THR A 118 2.59 2.07 -5.11
C THR A 118 1.07 2.07 -5.15
N THR A 119 0.39 1.83 -4.03
CA THR A 119 -1.07 1.91 -3.98
C THR A 119 -1.58 3.32 -4.28
N LEU A 120 -0.90 4.37 -3.80
CA LEU A 120 -1.24 5.76 -4.12
C LEU A 120 -0.98 6.09 -5.59
N ALA A 121 0.15 5.67 -6.16
CA ALA A 121 0.47 5.87 -7.57
C ALA A 121 -0.55 5.20 -8.48
N LEU A 122 -0.92 3.94 -8.19
CA LEU A 122 -1.97 3.23 -8.91
C LEU A 122 -3.32 3.92 -8.79
N SER A 123 -3.69 4.38 -7.60
CA SER A 123 -4.94 5.10 -7.37
C SER A 123 -4.98 6.42 -8.16
N SER A 124 -3.89 7.18 -8.14
CA SER A 124 -3.75 8.42 -8.90
C SER A 124 -3.84 8.18 -10.41
N TRP A 125 -3.23 7.10 -10.91
CA TRP A 125 -3.30 6.73 -12.32
C TRP A 125 -4.71 6.32 -12.75
N LEU A 126 -5.44 5.58 -11.90
CA LEU A 126 -6.83 5.21 -12.16
C LEU A 126 -7.78 6.41 -12.14
N LEU A 127 -7.57 7.35 -11.21
CA LEU A 127 -8.30 8.61 -11.18
C LEU A 127 -8.04 9.44 -12.45
N ALA A 128 -6.77 9.56 -12.87
CA ALA A 128 -6.40 10.30 -14.07
C ALA A 128 -6.93 9.65 -15.37
N SER A 129 -7.08 8.33 -15.40
CA SER A 129 -7.61 7.59 -16.55
C SER A 129 -9.15 7.55 -16.62
N GLY A 130 -9.85 8.12 -15.63
CA GLY A 130 -11.31 8.15 -15.61
C GLY A 130 -11.97 6.79 -15.34
N VAL A 131 -11.20 5.79 -14.90
CA VAL A 131 -11.70 4.46 -14.53
C VAL A 131 -12.36 4.54 -13.15
N SER A 132 -13.55 5.13 -13.10
CA SER A 132 -14.32 5.29 -11.86
C SER A 132 -15.14 4.04 -11.48
N GLY A 133 -15.38 3.14 -12.44
CA GLY A 133 -16.33 2.03 -12.29
C GLY A 133 -15.91 0.90 -11.33
N ALA A 134 -14.61 0.57 -11.24
CA ALA A 134 -14.14 -0.57 -10.42
C ALA A 134 -13.90 -0.20 -8.94
N PHE A 135 -13.52 1.04 -8.66
CA PHE A 135 -13.45 1.58 -7.30
C PHE A 135 -14.79 2.12 -6.80
N GLY A 136 -15.77 2.30 -7.68
CA GLY A 136 -17.14 2.75 -7.39
C GLY A 136 -17.86 1.95 -6.30
N VAL A 137 -17.51 0.68 -6.09
CA VAL A 137 -18.13 -0.18 -5.07
C VAL A 137 -17.53 0.04 -3.67
N ALA A 138 -16.20 0.22 -3.57
CA ALA A 138 -15.58 0.68 -2.32
C ALA A 138 -15.98 2.14 -2.03
N ALA A 139 -16.18 2.92 -3.09
CA ALA A 139 -16.65 4.30 -3.04
C ALA A 139 -18.12 4.39 -2.59
N SER A 140 -19.01 3.49 -3.02
CA SER A 140 -20.42 3.52 -2.61
C SER A 140 -20.62 3.38 -1.08
N ASN A 141 -19.64 2.81 -0.37
CA ASN A 141 -19.59 2.72 1.10
C ASN A 141 -18.88 3.92 1.75
N ALA A 142 -18.62 4.99 1.03
CA ALA A 142 -18.08 6.24 1.51
C ALA A 142 -18.92 7.41 0.98
N GLY A 143 -20.26 7.21 0.97
CA GLY A 143 -21.25 8.09 0.33
C GLY A 143 -21.11 9.59 0.63
N GLU A 144 -20.66 9.98 1.82
CA GLU A 144 -20.36 11.40 2.11
C GLU A 144 -18.96 11.85 1.67
N VAL A 145 -17.94 10.99 1.78
CA VAL A 145 -16.60 11.34 1.30
C VAL A 145 -16.68 11.54 -0.20
N ILE A 146 -17.48 10.77 -0.93
CA ILE A 146 -17.60 10.89 -2.39
C ILE A 146 -18.54 11.98 -2.85
N ASN A 147 -19.51 12.41 -2.05
CA ASN A 147 -20.19 13.66 -2.35
C ASN A 147 -19.27 14.89 -2.20
N GLN A 148 -18.18 14.79 -1.40
CA GLN A 148 -17.12 15.82 -1.28
C GLN A 148 -15.86 15.54 -2.12
N VAL A 149 -15.66 14.31 -2.58
CA VAL A 149 -14.51 13.81 -3.36
C VAL A 149 -14.96 13.38 -4.77
N GLN A 150 -16.17 13.77 -5.21
CA GLN A 150 -16.55 13.78 -6.64
C GLN A 150 -15.94 14.98 -7.40
N GLN A 151 -15.13 15.82 -6.75
CA GLN A 151 -14.39 16.90 -7.41
C GLN A 151 -12.86 16.96 -7.15
N PRO A 152 -12.12 15.85 -7.21
CA PRO A 152 -10.74 15.87 -7.67
C PRO A 152 -10.70 15.18 -9.03
N GLY A 153 -10.87 15.97 -10.09
CA GLY A 153 -10.76 15.50 -11.47
C GLY A 153 -12.06 15.46 -12.28
N ALA A 154 -13.01 16.37 -12.02
CA ALA A 154 -14.00 16.69 -13.04
C ALA A 154 -13.22 17.07 -14.32
N ALA A 155 -13.42 16.29 -15.39
CA ALA A 155 -12.98 16.65 -16.73
C ALA A 155 -13.28 18.14 -16.90
N ILE A 156 -12.24 18.96 -17.08
CA ILE A 156 -12.35 20.42 -17.15
C ILE A 156 -13.51 20.70 -18.12
N PRO A 157 -14.67 21.17 -17.64
CA PRO A 157 -15.72 21.55 -18.55
C PRO A 157 -15.13 22.71 -19.33
N GLN A 158 -14.97 22.55 -20.64
CA GLN A 158 -14.54 23.62 -21.55
C GLN A 158 -15.49 24.83 -21.52
N ASN A 159 -16.59 24.70 -20.80
CA ASN A 159 -17.53 25.74 -20.42
C ASN A 159 -17.35 26.02 -18.92
N VAL A 160 -16.52 26.99 -18.55
CA VAL A 160 -16.30 27.38 -17.14
C VAL A 160 -17.62 27.99 -16.62
N PRO A 161 -18.41 27.29 -15.78
CA PRO A 161 -19.58 27.92 -15.20
C PRO A 161 -19.13 29.13 -14.38
N ASN A 162 -19.83 30.26 -14.51
CA ASN A 162 -19.59 31.46 -13.71
C ASN A 162 -19.93 31.15 -12.25
N VAL A 163 -18.97 30.59 -11.53
CA VAL A 163 -19.08 30.26 -10.11
C VAL A 163 -19.15 31.56 -9.32
N THR A 164 -20.20 31.71 -8.52
CA THR A 164 -20.31 32.84 -7.60
C THR A 164 -19.16 32.80 -6.58
N ALA A 165 -18.77 33.95 -6.03
CA ALA A 165 -17.72 34.02 -5.01
C ALA A 165 -18.04 33.15 -3.78
N GLU A 166 -19.33 32.95 -3.48
CA GLU A 166 -19.81 32.09 -2.41
C GLU A 166 -19.61 30.61 -2.74
N GLN A 167 -20.04 30.16 -3.93
CA GLN A 167 -19.80 28.80 -4.40
C GLN A 167 -18.30 28.47 -4.49
N ALA A 168 -17.47 29.41 -4.93
CA ALA A 168 -16.02 29.22 -4.97
C ALA A 168 -15.42 29.02 -3.56
N ARG A 169 -15.91 29.74 -2.56
CA ARG A 169 -15.48 29.58 -1.15
C ARG A 169 -15.95 28.24 -0.58
N ASP A 170 -17.16 27.82 -0.86
CA ASP A 170 -17.71 26.54 -0.37
C ASP A 170 -16.97 25.34 -0.99
N ILE A 171 -16.72 25.38 -2.30
CA ILE A 171 -15.92 24.36 -3.00
C ILE A 171 -14.49 24.35 -2.46
N ALA A 172 -13.88 25.52 -2.25
CA ALA A 172 -12.54 25.60 -1.68
C ALA A 172 -12.48 25.05 -0.25
N ALA A 173 -13.49 25.34 0.58
CA ALA A 173 -13.57 24.85 1.95
C ALA A 173 -13.84 23.33 2.03
N ALA A 174 -14.66 22.80 1.12
CA ALA A 174 -14.88 21.36 0.98
C ALA A 174 -13.61 20.65 0.49
N THR A 175 -12.99 21.16 -0.57
CA THR A 175 -11.73 20.65 -1.12
C THR A 175 -10.62 20.67 -0.07
N SER A 176 -10.45 21.78 0.65
CA SER A 176 -9.45 21.91 1.71
C SER A 176 -9.63 20.85 2.81
N ARG A 177 -10.88 20.64 3.29
CA ARG A 177 -11.17 19.58 4.26
C ARG A 177 -10.88 18.18 3.70
N GLY A 178 -11.25 17.92 2.45
CA GLY A 178 -10.96 16.66 1.76
C GLY A 178 -9.46 16.40 1.65
N LEU A 179 -8.68 17.42 1.29
CA LEU A 179 -7.22 17.32 1.18
C LEU A 179 -6.56 17.06 2.53
N TRP A 180 -7.00 17.73 3.60
CA TRP A 180 -6.50 17.45 4.95
C TRP A 180 -6.81 16.02 5.38
N TRP A 181 -8.04 15.55 5.16
CA TRP A 181 -8.41 14.16 5.44
C TRP A 181 -7.60 13.16 4.62
N PHE A 182 -7.33 13.46 3.36
CA PHE A 182 -6.45 12.65 2.53
C PHE A 182 -5.03 12.59 3.11
N VAL A 183 -4.45 13.72 3.52
CA VAL A 183 -3.12 13.76 4.14
C VAL A 183 -3.09 12.89 5.40
N PHE A 184 -3.99 13.12 6.35
CA PHE A 184 -4.03 12.35 7.61
C PHE A 184 -4.31 10.86 7.37
N GLY A 185 -5.27 10.55 6.49
CA GLY A 185 -5.61 9.17 6.13
C GLY A 185 -4.44 8.45 5.44
N SER A 186 -3.72 9.14 4.55
CA SER A 186 -2.56 8.58 3.85
C SER A 186 -1.41 8.26 4.81
N LEU A 187 -1.14 9.12 5.79
CA LEU A 187 -0.12 8.89 6.82
C LEU A 187 -0.49 7.72 7.73
N LEU A 188 -1.76 7.61 8.13
CA LEU A 188 -2.24 6.44 8.86
C LEU A 188 -2.10 5.15 8.04
N GLY A 189 -2.41 5.21 6.74
CA GLY A 189 -2.22 4.09 5.82
C GLY A 189 -0.75 3.68 5.69
N LEU A 190 0.17 4.64 5.62
CA LEU A 190 1.61 4.38 5.63
C LEU A 190 2.01 3.64 6.90
N VAL A 191 1.61 4.15 8.07
CA VAL A 191 1.89 3.51 9.37
C VAL A 191 1.32 2.09 9.40
N ALA A 192 0.07 1.88 8.97
CA ALA A 192 -0.55 0.56 8.94
C ALA A 192 0.24 -0.42 8.05
N SER A 193 0.64 0.01 6.86
CA SER A 193 1.45 -0.81 5.94
C SER A 193 2.81 -1.17 6.52
N MET A 194 3.46 -0.23 7.22
CA MET A 194 4.75 -0.44 7.87
C MET A 194 4.64 -1.42 9.05
N ILE A 195 3.60 -1.31 9.86
CA ILE A 195 3.34 -2.25 10.95
C ILE A 195 3.09 -3.65 10.37
N GLY A 196 2.29 -3.77 9.32
CA GLY A 196 2.05 -5.02 8.61
C GLY A 196 3.35 -5.65 8.10
N ALA A 197 4.17 -4.86 7.41
CA ALA A 197 5.46 -5.31 6.91
C ALA A 197 6.41 -5.73 8.04
N ALA A 198 6.47 -4.98 9.14
CA ALA A 198 7.28 -5.33 10.30
C ALA A 198 6.83 -6.64 10.97
N ALA A 199 5.52 -6.92 10.99
CA ALA A 199 4.96 -8.17 11.51
C ALA A 199 5.18 -9.36 10.56
N GLY A 200 5.39 -9.11 9.26
CA GLY A 200 5.63 -10.14 8.26
C GLY A 200 7.07 -10.67 8.19
N VAL A 201 8.02 -10.02 8.86
CA VAL A 201 9.45 -10.33 8.77
C VAL A 201 9.78 -11.72 9.30
N ARG A 202 10.62 -12.44 8.56
CA ARG A 202 11.32 -13.65 9.02
C ARG A 202 12.80 -13.34 9.20
N ASN A 203 13.32 -13.53 10.41
CA ASN A 203 14.73 -13.29 10.69
C ASN A 203 15.61 -14.29 9.91
N PRO A 204 16.71 -13.83 9.27
CA PRO A 204 17.71 -14.75 8.73
C PRO A 204 18.31 -15.57 9.87
N ARG A 205 18.41 -16.90 9.66
CA ARG A 205 19.05 -17.81 10.61
C ARG A 205 20.51 -17.37 10.77
N SER A 206 20.94 -17.04 11.99
CA SER A 206 22.36 -16.88 12.29
C SER A 206 23.02 -18.26 12.22
N ASN A 207 23.70 -18.55 11.11
CA ASN A 207 24.56 -19.73 11.06
C ASN A 207 25.81 -19.43 11.91
N ASN A 208 25.78 -19.89 13.16
CA ASN A 208 26.96 -19.94 14.02
C ASN A 208 27.87 -21.07 13.52
N TYR A 209 28.75 -20.77 12.55
CA TYR A 209 29.79 -21.70 12.09
C TYR A 209 31.11 -21.58 12.86
N ASN A 210 31.07 -21.15 14.12
CA ASN A 210 32.24 -21.11 14.99
C ASN A 210 31.97 -21.93 16.26
N ALA A 211 32.35 -23.21 16.20
CA ALA A 211 32.65 -24.06 17.35
C ALA A 211 33.78 -25.01 16.94
#